data_AF-A0A845PP62-F1
#
_entry.id   AF-A0A845PP62-F1
#
_cell.length_a   1.000
_cell.length_b   1.000
_cell.length_c   1.000
_cell.angle_alpha   90.00
_cell.angle_beta   90.00
_cell.angle_gamma   90.00
#
_symmetry.space_group_name_H-M   'P 1'
#
loop_
_entity.id
_entity.type
_entity.pdbx_description
1 polymer ?
#
loop_
_entity_poly.entity_id
_entity_poly.type
_entity_poly.pdbx_seq_one_letter_code
_entity_poly.pdbx_strand_id
1 'polypeptide(L)'
;KYPTDLTENQWQYIKKTLNLKDRKRKHPLILIWNALMYLIKTDCQWRMLPKNFPKWQLVYYYYIRWVEAGYFDLILEKLRMRVRI
;
A
#
# COMPACT_ATOMS: atom_id res chain seq x y z
N LYS A 1 11.51 5.71 9.45
CA LYS A 1 10.58 4.57 9.29
C LYS A 1 9.50 4.70 10.34
N TYR A 2 8.24 4.45 9.98
CA TYR A 2 7.13 4.44 10.92
C TYR A 2 6.85 3.01 11.41
N PRO A 3 6.28 2.83 12.62
CA PRO A 3 5.82 1.52 13.09
C PRO A 3 4.76 0.89 12.17
N THR A 4 4.12 1.69 11.32
CA THR A 4 3.12 1.29 10.33
C THR A 4 3.72 0.85 9.00
N ASP A 5 5.04 1.01 8.81
CA ASP A 5 5.71 0.62 7.57
C ASP A 5 5.64 -0.90 7.40
N LEU A 6 5.45 -1.35 6.16
CA LEU A 6 5.45 -2.77 5.85
C LEU A 6 6.85 -3.36 6.05
N THR A 7 6.89 -4.57 6.62
CA THR A 7 8.09 -5.41 6.57
C THR A 7 8.37 -5.86 5.15
N GLU A 8 9.62 -6.24 4.87
CA GLU A 8 10.02 -6.74 3.55
C GLU A 8 9.16 -7.95 3.13
N ASN A 9 8.92 -8.89 4.05
CA ASN A 9 8.11 -10.08 3.79
C ASN A 9 6.65 -9.73 3.42
N GLN A 10 6.04 -8.79 4.13
CA GLN A 10 4.69 -8.30 3.81
C GLN A 10 4.66 -7.62 2.44
N TRP A 11 5.67 -6.80 2.14
CA TRP A 11 5.78 -6.13 0.85
C TRP A 11 5.93 -7.14 -0.30
N GLN A 12 6.81 -8.13 -0.16
CA GLN A 12 6.99 -9.18 -1.17
C GLN A 12 5.71 -9.99 -1.39
N TYR A 13 4.95 -10.28 -0.33
CA TYR A 13 3.64 -10.92 -0.45
C TYR A 13 2.65 -10.08 -1.25
N ILE A 14 2.52 -8.79 -0.93
CA ILE A 14 1.63 -7.87 -1.67
C ILE A 14 2.08 -7.77 -3.14
N LYS A 15 3.37 -7.55 -3.37
CA LYS A 15 3.96 -7.41 -4.69
C LYS A 15 3.69 -8.64 -5.57
N LYS A 16 3.87 -9.84 -5.02
CA LYS A 16 3.58 -11.11 -5.71
C LYS A 16 2.09 -11.29 -5.98
N THR A 17 1.24 -11.04 -4.97
CA THR A 17 -0.22 -11.22 -5.07
C THR A 17 -0.83 -10.33 -6.14
N LEU A 18 -0.38 -9.07 -6.21
CA LEU A 18 -0.87 -8.09 -7.16
C LEU A 18 -0.11 -8.08 -8.49
N ASN A 19 0.86 -8.99 -8.68
CA ASN A 19 1.75 -9.04 -9.84
C ASN A 19 2.34 -7.67 -10.22
N LEU A 20 2.78 -6.90 -9.21
CA LEU A 20 3.27 -5.55 -9.41
C LEU A 20 4.64 -5.58 -10.11
N LYS A 21 4.67 -5.06 -11.33
CA LYS A 21 5.90 -4.97 -12.11
C LYS A 21 6.84 -3.90 -11.56
N ASP A 22 8.12 -4.28 -11.46
CA ASP A 22 9.21 -3.33 -11.27
C ASP A 22 9.36 -2.51 -12.54
N ARG A 23 9.00 -1.23 -12.43
CA ARG A 23 9.21 -0.22 -13.47
C ARG A 23 9.98 0.91 -12.82
N LYS A 24 10.83 1.58 -13.60
CA LYS A 24 11.52 2.79 -13.16
C LYS A 24 10.47 3.85 -12.84
N ARG A 25 10.32 4.16 -11.55
CA ARG A 25 9.37 5.16 -11.03
C ARG A 25 10.15 6.13 -10.14
N LYS A 26 9.69 7.38 -10.06
CA LYS A 26 10.27 8.37 -9.14
C LYS A 26 10.16 7.93 -7.68
N HIS A 27 9.04 7.30 -7.32
CA HIS A 27 8.81 6.74 -6.01
C HIS A 27 8.56 5.22 -6.13
N PRO A 28 9.27 4.37 -5.38
CA PRO A 28 8.97 2.95 -5.34
C PRO A 28 7.58 2.71 -4.73
N LEU A 29 6.88 1.67 -5.21
CA LEU A 29 5.50 1.38 -4.79
C LEU A 29 5.38 1.07 -3.29
N ILE A 30 6.44 0.53 -2.68
CA ILE A 30 6.47 0.29 -1.23
C ILE A 30 6.24 1.58 -0.41
N LEU A 31 6.74 2.73 -0.87
CA LEU A 31 6.52 4.00 -0.17
C LEU A 31 5.07 4.46 -0.23
N ILE A 32 4.38 4.15 -1.34
CA ILE A 32 2.95 4.45 -1.48
C ILE A 32 2.15 3.54 -0.54
N TRP A 33 2.47 2.24 -0.50
CA TRP A 33 1.84 1.31 0.43
C TRP A 33 2.10 1.67 1.90
N ASN A 34 3.31 2.07 2.26
CA ASN A 34 3.62 2.55 3.61
C ASN A 34 2.82 3.81 3.97
N ALA A 35 2.66 4.74 3.02
CA ALA A 35 1.82 5.92 3.22
C ALA A 35 0.34 5.54 3.45
N LEU A 36 -0.19 4.57 2.69
CA LEU A 36 -1.54 4.06 2.90
C LEU A 36 -1.68 3.36 4.26
N MET A 37 -0.71 2.54 4.67
CA MET A 37 -0.74 1.89 5.98
C MET A 37 -0.68 2.90 7.12
N TYR A 38 0.11 3.97 6.95
CA TYR A 38 0.13 5.08 7.91
C TYR A 38 -1.24 5.75 8.03
N LEU A 39 -1.87 6.09 6.90
CA LEU A 39 -3.21 6.69 6.87
C LEU A 39 -4.25 5.79 7.57
N ILE A 40 -4.27 4.49 7.23
CA ILE A 40 -5.23 3.52 7.77
C ILE A 40 -5.03 3.30 9.27
N LYS A 41 -3.78 3.31 9.76
CA LYS A 41 -3.48 3.05 11.18
C LYS A 41 -3.64 4.27 12.08
N THR A 42 -3.51 5.47 11.53
CA THR A 42 -3.59 6.73 12.29
C THR A 42 -4.90 7.48 12.08
N ASP A 43 -5.70 7.07 11.09
CA ASP A 43 -6.89 7.78 10.61
C ASP A 43 -6.65 9.28 10.34
N CYS A 44 -5.41 9.64 9.98
CA CYS A 44 -5.07 11.03 9.71
C CYS A 44 -5.63 11.47 8.35
N GLN A 45 -5.90 12.77 8.23
CA GLN A 45 -6.40 13.34 6.98
C GLN A 45 -5.32 13.23 5.88
N TRP A 46 -5.74 13.00 4.64
CA TRP A 46 -4.83 12.92 3.47
C TRP A 46 -3.83 14.09 3.39
N ARG A 47 -4.29 15.32 3.68
CA ARG A 47 -3.46 16.53 3.65
C ARG A 47 -2.45 16.62 4.80
N MET A 48 -2.62 15.82 5.85
CA MET A 48 -1.74 15.73 7.01
C MET A 48 -0.69 14.62 6.86
N LEU A 49 -0.63 13.94 5.71
CA LEU A 49 0.37 12.93 5.46
C LEU A 49 1.79 13.51 5.67
N PRO A 50 2.65 12.85 6.45
CA PRO A 50 4.00 13.34 6.72
C PRO A 50 4.82 13.61 5.44
N LYS A 51 5.66 14.65 5.48
CA LYS A 51 6.42 15.15 4.31
C LYS A 51 7.48 14.17 3.78
N ASN A 52 7.83 13.14 4.54
CA ASN A 52 8.76 12.09 4.12
C ASN A 52 8.11 11.04 3.19
N PHE A 53 6.78 10.98 3.15
CA PHE A 53 6.05 10.19 2.16
C PHE A 53 5.94 10.93 0.83
N PRO A 54 5.63 10.23 -0.28
CA PRO A 54 5.24 10.89 -1.52
C PRO A 54 4.05 11.83 -1.27
N LYS A 55 3.94 12.88 -2.09
CA LYS A 55 2.85 13.85 -1.97
C LYS A 55 1.49 13.14 -1.93
N TRP A 56 0.60 13.59 -1.05
CA TRP A 56 -0.69 12.95 -0.82
C TRP A 56 -1.51 12.75 -2.10
N GLN A 57 -1.41 13.65 -3.09
CA GLN A 57 -2.10 13.52 -4.38
C GLN A 57 -1.65 12.26 -5.13
N LEU A 58 -0.36 11.94 -5.08
CA LEU A 58 0.19 10.75 -5.73
C LEU A 58 -0.28 9.49 -5.00
N VAL A 59 -0.27 9.52 -3.66
CA VAL A 59 -0.76 8.39 -2.85
C VAL A 59 -2.24 8.14 -3.13
N TYR A 60 -3.05 9.21 -3.16
CA TYR A 60 -4.47 9.15 -3.49
C TYR A 60 -4.74 8.64 -4.91
N TYR A 61 -3.95 9.09 -5.90
CA TYR A 61 -4.03 8.58 -7.27
C TYR A 61 -3.85 7.04 -7.31
N TYR A 62 -2.83 6.51 -6.64
CA TYR A 62 -2.62 5.06 -6.60
C TYR A 62 -3.72 4.34 -5.82
N TYR A 63 -4.20 4.92 -4.73
CA TYR A 63 -5.32 4.38 -3.96
C TYR A 63 -6.54 4.16 -4.84
N ILE A 64 -7.01 5.20 -5.55
CA ILE A 64 -8.17 5.10 -6.44
C ILE A 64 -7.93 4.05 -7.53
N ARG A 65 -6.75 4.07 -8.17
CA ARG A 65 -6.38 3.09 -9.21
C ARG A 65 -6.40 1.64 -8.70
N TRP A 66 -6.09 1.40 -7.43
CA TRP A 66 -6.09 0.06 -6.83
C TRP A 66 -7.46 -0.35 -6.30
N VAL A 67 -8.27 0.60 -5.82
CA VAL A 67 -9.68 0.37 -5.49
C VAL A 67 -10.44 -0.05 -6.75
N GLU A 68 -10.33 0.72 -7.84
CA GLU A 68 -10.99 0.39 -9.12
C GLU A 68 -10.56 -0.95 -9.69
N ALA A 69 -9.31 -1.37 -9.43
CA ALA A 69 -8.78 -2.65 -9.88
C ALA A 69 -9.08 -3.82 -8.94
N GLY A 70 -9.79 -3.60 -7.82
CA GLY A 70 -10.14 -4.65 -6.84
C GLY A 70 -8.94 -5.23 -6.08
N TYR A 71 -7.84 -4.50 -5.98
CA TYR A 71 -6.59 -5.02 -5.40
C TYR A 71 -6.71 -5.34 -3.92
N PHE A 72 -7.44 -4.52 -3.17
CA PHE A 72 -7.64 -4.74 -1.74
C PHE A 72 -8.48 -5.99 -1.47
N ASP A 73 -9.54 -6.20 -2.25
CA ASP A 73 -10.37 -7.41 -2.15
C ASP A 73 -9.57 -8.67 -2.46
N LEU A 74 -8.76 -8.63 -3.52
CA LEU A 74 -7.87 -9.74 -3.88
C LEU A 74 -6.88 -10.09 -2.75
N ILE A 75 -6.28 -9.09 -2.12
CA ILE A 75 -5.37 -9.30 -0.98
C ILE A 75 -6.13 -9.91 0.20
N LEU A 76 -7.31 -9.35 0.54
CA LEU A 76 -8.12 -9.85 1.66
C LEU A 76 -8.57 -11.29 1.43
N GLU A 77 -8.98 -11.64 0.21
CA GLU A 77 -9.36 -13.00 -0.17
C GLU A 77 -8.20 -13.98 0.02
N LYS A 78 -7.00 -13.64 -0.48
CA LYS A 78 -5.80 -14.46 -0.34
C LYS A 78 -5.33 -14.60 1.10
N LEU A 79 -5.47 -13.57 1.91
CA LEU A 79 -5.17 -13.64 3.35
C LEU A 79 -6.19 -14.52 4.09
N ARG A 80 -7.50 -14.38 3.80
CA ARG A 80 -8.55 -15.21 4.40
C ARG A 80 -8.36 -16.69 4.10
N MET A 81 -7.99 -17.05 2.88
CA MET A 81 -7.65 -18.44 2.53
C MET A 81 -6.50 -19.01 3.36
N ARG A 82 -5.54 -18.16 3.76
CA ARG A 82 -4.33 -18.57 4.49
C ARG A 82 -4.56 -18.74 5.99
N VAL A 83 -5.50 -17.97 6.56
CA VAL A 83 -5.84 -18.00 7.99
C VAL A 83 -6.91 -19.05 8.29
N ARG A 84 -7.76 -19.41 7.32
CA ARG A 84 -8.80 -20.44 7.46
C ARG A 84 -8.27 -21.89 7.32
N ILE A 85 -6.98 -22.11 7.53
CA ILE A 85 -6.37 -23.44 7.57
C ILE A 85 -6.48 -23.98 9.00
#